data_AF-A0A5C7XEM4-F1
#
_entry.id   AF-A0A5C7XEM4-F1
#
_cell.length_a   1.000
_cell.length_b   1.000
_cell.length_c   1.000
_cell.angle_alpha   90.00
_cell.angle_beta   90.00
_cell.angle_gamma   90.00
#
_symmetry.space_group_name_H-M   'P 1'
#
loop_
_entity.id
_entity.type
_entity.pdbx_description
1 polymer ?
#
loop_
_entity_poly.entity_id
_entity_poly.type
_entity_poly.pdbx_seq_one_letter_code
_entity_poly.pdbx_strand_id
1 'polypeptide(L)'
;MRFLARVSSTLGVVDSVTSSVTFGVIYFLTPMLEPMSGEAVWGVRALMTLPFVTAVILISREWYLVREIAYRVKKKPVLLLGIAAASVLITAQLWVFSWAPLNGRAMQVALGYFLLPLVLVVVGRLLYRDRMTWWQWIAAGVALVGVLYELLRVGGVS
;
A
#
# COMPACT_ATOMS: atom_id res chain seq x y z
N MET A 1 -26.74 5.13 1.65
CA MET A 1 -26.29 6.55 1.67
C MET A 1 -26.32 7.18 3.08
N ARG A 2 -26.02 6.40 4.15
CA ARG A 2 -26.02 6.89 5.56
C ARG A 2 -24.81 6.45 6.39
N PHE A 3 -23.73 5.97 5.75
CA PHE A 3 -22.52 5.48 6.44
C PHE A 3 -21.33 6.45 6.42
N LEU A 4 -21.46 7.60 5.74
CA LEU A 4 -20.44 8.65 5.69
C LEU A 4 -20.67 9.76 6.74
N ALA A 5 -21.55 9.54 7.72
CA ALA A 5 -21.84 10.50 8.76
C ALA A 5 -20.88 10.30 9.95
N ARG A 6 -19.85 11.16 10.02
CA ARG A 6 -18.94 11.38 11.15
C ARG A 6 -17.99 10.24 11.51
N VAL A 7 -17.02 9.96 10.64
CA VAL A 7 -15.68 9.71 11.18
C VAL A 7 -15.18 11.06 11.69
N SER A 8 -15.08 11.23 13.02
CA SER A 8 -14.43 12.42 13.58
C SER A 8 -13.03 12.51 12.98
N SER A 9 -12.62 13.68 12.47
CA SER A 9 -11.29 13.85 11.89
C SER A 9 -10.19 13.35 12.84
N THR A 10 -10.42 13.43 14.15
CA THR A 10 -9.53 12.90 15.20
C THR A 10 -9.43 11.37 15.18
N LEU A 11 -10.52 10.63 14.97
CA LEU A 11 -10.50 9.16 14.90
C LEU A 11 -9.72 8.69 13.67
N GLY A 12 -9.94 9.33 12.52
CA GLY A 12 -9.19 9.02 11.30
C GLY A 12 -7.69 9.29 11.44
N VAL A 13 -7.30 10.35 12.17
CA VAL A 13 -5.89 10.62 12.49
C VAL A 13 -5.32 9.53 13.40
N VAL A 14 -6.05 9.13 14.44
CA VAL A 14 -5.61 8.05 15.34
C VAL A 14 -5.42 6.73 14.59
N ASP A 15 -6.37 6.35 13.73
CA ASP A 15 -6.29 5.14 12.90
C ASP A 15 -5.09 5.21 11.94
N SER A 16 -4.86 6.36 11.31
CA SER A 16 -3.71 6.55 10.41
C SER A 16 -2.38 6.45 11.15
N VAL A 17 -2.27 7.08 12.32
CA VAL A 17 -1.05 7.07 13.13
C VAL A 17 -0.77 5.67 13.65
N THR A 18 -1.78 5.00 14.24
CA THR A 18 -1.63 3.62 14.73
C THR A 18 -1.25 2.66 13.61
N SER A 19 -1.92 2.73 12.45
CA SER A 19 -1.57 1.93 11.28
C SER A 19 -0.13 2.18 10.82
N SER A 20 0.30 3.44 10.77
CA SER A 20 1.67 3.82 10.37
C SER A 20 2.72 3.29 11.34
N VAL A 21 2.46 3.39 12.65
CA VAL A 21 3.35 2.85 13.69
C VAL A 21 3.42 1.34 13.61
N THR A 22 2.29 0.64 13.52
CA THR A 22 2.26 -0.82 13.37
C THR A 22 3.00 -1.27 12.12
N PHE A 23 2.83 -0.55 11.00
CA PHE A 23 3.54 -0.84 9.76
C PHE A 23 5.06 -0.70 9.91
N GLY A 24 5.52 0.38 10.55
CA GLY A 24 6.93 0.60 10.86
C GLY A 24 7.51 -0.48 11.78
N VAL A 25 6.79 -0.84 12.85
CA VAL A 25 7.20 -1.89 13.79
C VAL A 25 7.37 -3.25 13.08
N ILE A 26 6.42 -3.64 12.23
CA ILE A 26 6.51 -4.89 11.45
C ILE A 26 7.76 -4.91 10.57
N TYR A 27 8.11 -3.78 9.96
CA TYR A 27 9.31 -3.66 9.14
C TYR A 27 10.60 -3.92 9.95
N PHE A 28 10.70 -3.37 11.16
CA PHE A 28 11.85 -3.58 12.05
C PHE A 28 11.89 -4.97 12.69
N LEU A 29 10.75 -5.62 12.91
CA LEU A 29 10.69 -6.97 13.49
C LEU A 29 11.08 -8.06 12.50
N THR A 30 10.89 -7.83 11.20
CA THR A 30 11.09 -8.86 10.16
C THR A 30 12.51 -9.45 10.14
N PRO A 31 13.60 -8.67 10.27
CA PRO A 31 14.96 -9.20 10.42
C PRO A 31 15.22 -9.95 11.73
N MET A 32 14.42 -9.73 12.78
CA MET A 32 14.58 -10.40 14.08
C MET A 32 14.00 -11.82 14.09
N LEU A 33 13.39 -12.27 12.99
CA LEU A 33 12.76 -13.59 12.84
C LEU A 33 13.72 -14.66 12.29
N GLU A 34 15.04 -14.42 12.30
CA GLU A 34 16.02 -15.46 11.95
C GLU A 34 15.78 -16.75 12.77
N PRO A 35 15.83 -17.93 12.14
CA PRO A 35 16.34 -18.23 10.80
C PRO A 35 15.28 -18.28 9.68
N MET A 36 14.09 -17.70 9.86
CA MET A 36 13.06 -17.74 8.82
C MET A 36 13.48 -16.95 7.57
N SER A 37 13.46 -17.60 6.40
CA SER A 37 13.74 -16.91 5.13
C SER A 37 12.64 -15.89 4.80
N GLY A 38 12.96 -14.89 3.98
CA GLY A 38 12.00 -13.85 3.61
C GLY A 38 10.77 -14.37 2.88
N GLU A 39 10.93 -15.46 2.13
CA GLU A 39 9.83 -16.18 1.48
C GLU A 39 8.93 -16.86 2.51
N ALA A 40 9.49 -17.43 3.58
CA ALA A 40 8.72 -18.07 4.64
C ALA A 40 7.90 -17.05 5.43
N VAL A 41 8.49 -15.90 5.79
CA VAL A 41 7.79 -14.80 6.47
C VAL A 41 6.65 -14.26 5.59
N TRP A 42 6.92 -14.02 4.30
CA TRP A 42 5.88 -13.60 3.36
C TRP A 42 4.79 -14.66 3.18
N GLY A 43 5.16 -15.93 3.03
CA GLY A 43 4.23 -17.03 2.83
C GLY A 43 3.23 -17.16 3.99
N VAL A 44 3.72 -17.11 5.24
CA VAL A 44 2.84 -17.11 6.42
C VAL A 44 1.96 -15.87 6.44
N ARG A 45 2.49 -14.67 6.17
CA ARG A 45 1.68 -13.43 6.12
C ARG A 45 0.60 -13.51 5.05
N ALA A 46 0.92 -13.98 3.84
CA ALA A 46 -0.02 -14.13 2.74
C ALA A 46 -1.12 -15.15 3.07
N LEU A 47 -0.74 -16.31 3.63
CA LEU A 47 -1.68 -17.35 4.05
C LEU A 47 -2.60 -16.88 5.17
N MET A 48 -2.07 -16.13 6.16
CA MET A 48 -2.85 -15.62 7.29
C MET A 48 -3.69 -14.39 6.95
N THR A 49 -3.37 -13.67 5.88
CA THR A 49 -4.16 -12.50 5.44
C THR A 49 -5.58 -12.89 5.06
N LEU A 50 -5.76 -14.01 4.35
CA LEU A 50 -7.08 -14.46 3.91
C LEU A 50 -8.04 -14.75 5.09
N PRO A 51 -7.72 -15.61 6.07
CA PRO A 51 -8.60 -15.86 7.21
C PRO A 51 -8.78 -14.61 8.07
N PHE A 52 -7.74 -13.78 8.23
CA PHE A 52 -7.85 -12.55 9.01
C PHE A 52 -8.81 -11.54 8.38
N VAL A 53 -8.63 -11.23 7.09
CA VAL A 53 -9.53 -10.33 6.35
C VAL A 53 -10.95 -10.89 6.32
N THR A 54 -11.09 -12.21 6.12
CA THR A 54 -12.41 -12.87 6.17
C THR A 54 -13.06 -12.70 7.54
N ALA A 55 -12.33 -12.93 8.63
CA ALA A 55 -12.82 -12.74 9.98
C ALA A 55 -13.24 -11.29 10.25
N VAL A 56 -12.43 -10.31 9.84
CA VAL A 56 -12.76 -8.88 9.95
C VAL A 56 -14.07 -8.56 9.22
N ILE A 57 -14.23 -9.01 7.97
CA ILE A 57 -15.48 -8.77 7.19
C ILE A 57 -16.69 -9.40 7.90
N LEU A 58 -16.54 -10.61 8.46
CA LEU A 58 -17.63 -11.29 9.17
C LEU A 58 -18.00 -10.57 10.48
N ILE A 59 -17.00 -10.15 11.27
CA ILE A 59 -17.19 -9.41 12.52
C ILE A 59 -17.82 -8.04 12.25
N SER A 60 -17.33 -7.33 11.22
CA SER A 60 -17.89 -6.04 10.78
C SER A 60 -19.27 -6.18 10.12
N ARG A 61 -19.75 -7.41 9.84
CA ARG A 61 -21.02 -7.70 9.16
C ARG A 61 -21.12 -7.11 7.75
N GLU A 62 -19.98 -6.87 7.11
CA GLU A 62 -19.87 -6.27 5.77
C GLU A 62 -19.83 -7.34 4.65
N TRP A 63 -20.25 -8.58 4.94
CA TRP A 63 -20.25 -9.69 3.97
C TRP A 63 -21.06 -9.40 2.69
N TYR A 64 -22.00 -8.45 2.75
CA TYR A 64 -22.73 -8.01 1.57
C TYR A 64 -21.81 -7.41 0.49
N LEU A 65 -20.70 -6.77 0.86
CA LEU A 65 -19.71 -6.22 -0.10
C LEU A 65 -19.07 -7.32 -0.95
N VAL A 66 -18.74 -8.46 -0.32
CA VAL A 66 -18.19 -9.64 -1.02
C VAL A 66 -19.20 -10.16 -2.05
N ARG A 67 -20.48 -10.27 -1.65
CA ARG A 67 -21.57 -10.69 -2.55
C ARG A 67 -21.79 -9.69 -3.68
N GLU A 68 -21.71 -8.40 -3.39
CA GLU A 68 -21.85 -7.34 -4.39
C GLU A 68 -20.75 -7.38 -5.45
N ILE A 69 -19.49 -7.52 -5.02
CA ILE A 69 -18.35 -7.67 -5.94
C ILE A 69 -18.53 -8.93 -6.79
N ALA A 70 -18.88 -10.06 -6.19
CA ALA A 70 -19.13 -11.30 -6.93
C ALA A 70 -20.25 -11.15 -7.97
N TYR A 71 -21.32 -10.43 -7.64
CA TYR A 71 -22.40 -10.13 -8.57
C TYR A 71 -21.94 -9.21 -9.72
N ARG A 72 -21.17 -8.17 -9.42
CA ARG A 72 -20.61 -7.25 -10.43
C ARG A 72 -19.68 -7.98 -11.41
N VAL A 73 -18.83 -8.88 -10.91
CA VAL A 73 -17.94 -9.71 -11.73
C VAL A 73 -18.74 -10.66 -12.61
N LYS A 74 -19.78 -11.31 -12.10
CA LYS A 74 -20.68 -12.16 -12.92
C LYS A 74 -21.35 -11.38 -14.06
N LYS A 75 -21.77 -10.13 -13.80
CA LYS A 75 -22.38 -9.27 -14.83
C LYS A 75 -21.38 -8.72 -15.85
N LYS A 76 -20.13 -8.53 -15.45
CA LYS A 76 -19.07 -7.96 -16.28
C LYS A 76 -17.76 -8.71 -16.02
N PRO A 77 -17.53 -9.86 -16.69
CA PRO A 77 -16.38 -10.73 -16.41
C PRO A 77 -15.03 -10.03 -16.67
N VAL A 78 -15.00 -8.99 -17.50
CA VAL A 78 -13.81 -8.16 -17.71
C VAL A 78 -13.29 -7.52 -16.41
N LEU A 79 -14.15 -7.28 -15.40
CA LEU A 79 -13.68 -6.81 -14.09
C LEU A 79 -12.75 -7.82 -13.40
N LEU A 80 -12.90 -9.11 -13.68
CA LEU A 80 -12.02 -10.13 -13.11
C LEU A 80 -10.57 -9.91 -13.56
N LEU A 81 -10.35 -9.47 -14.80
CA LEU A 81 -9.02 -9.14 -15.31
C LEU A 81 -8.42 -7.95 -14.55
N GLY A 82 -9.21 -6.91 -14.31
CA GLY A 82 -8.77 -5.75 -13.52
C GLY A 82 -8.45 -6.11 -12.07
N ILE A 83 -9.28 -6.95 -11.44
CA ILE A 83 -9.04 -7.45 -10.08
C ILE A 83 -7.79 -8.33 -10.06
N ALA A 84 -7.62 -9.24 -11.02
CA ALA A 84 -6.44 -10.10 -11.10
C ALA A 84 -5.16 -9.29 -11.32
N ALA A 85 -5.18 -8.32 -12.23
CA ALA A 85 -4.04 -7.43 -12.48
C ALA A 85 -3.67 -6.62 -11.23
N ALA A 86 -4.67 -6.03 -10.55
CA ALA A 86 -4.45 -5.31 -9.30
C ALA A 86 -3.89 -6.21 -8.20
N SER A 87 -4.44 -7.42 -8.04
CA SER A 87 -3.94 -8.41 -7.08
C SER A 87 -2.49 -8.78 -7.36
N VAL A 88 -2.11 -9.06 -8.62
CA VAL A 88 -0.73 -9.37 -8.99
C VAL A 88 0.20 -8.20 -8.67
N LEU A 89 -0.18 -6.97 -9.00
CA LEU A 89 0.63 -5.78 -8.71
C LEU A 89 0.82 -5.57 -7.20
N ILE A 90 -0.25 -5.68 -6.41
CA ILE A 90 -0.20 -5.54 -4.95
C ILE A 90 0.64 -6.65 -4.33
N THR A 91 0.44 -7.90 -4.75
CA THR A 91 1.23 -9.04 -4.27
C THR A 91 2.71 -8.87 -4.60
N ALA A 92 3.05 -8.48 -5.83
CA ALA A 92 4.43 -8.22 -6.22
C ALA A 92 5.06 -7.09 -5.39
N GLN A 93 4.33 -5.99 -5.19
CA GLN A 93 4.78 -4.86 -4.38
C GLN A 93 5.07 -5.28 -2.93
N LEU A 94 4.12 -5.95 -2.28
CA LEU A 94 4.24 -6.36 -0.87
C LEU A 94 5.28 -7.46 -0.67
N TRP A 95 5.45 -8.34 -1.65
CA TRP A 95 6.51 -9.35 -1.64
C TRP A 95 7.89 -8.71 -1.72
N VAL A 96 8.11 -7.81 -2.70
CA VAL A 96 9.38 -7.06 -2.82
C VAL A 96 9.67 -6.26 -1.54
N PHE A 97 8.65 -5.64 -0.94
CA PHE A 97 8.80 -4.91 0.31
C PHE A 97 9.24 -5.79 1.48
N SER A 98 8.78 -7.04 1.53
CA SER A 98 9.15 -7.97 2.60
C SER A 98 10.51 -8.64 2.35
N TRP A 99 10.81 -8.93 1.08
CA TRP A 99 12.01 -9.65 0.67
C TRP A 99 13.26 -8.76 0.61
N ALA A 100 13.15 -7.53 0.10
CA ALA A 100 14.31 -6.67 -0.15
C ALA A 100 15.09 -6.28 1.12
N PRO A 101 14.48 -5.95 2.27
CA PRO A 101 15.22 -5.62 3.49
C PRO A 101 16.06 -6.79 4.00
N LEU A 102 15.52 -8.01 3.92
CA LEU A 102 16.22 -9.24 4.32
C LEU A 102 17.39 -9.59 3.39
N ASN A 103 17.42 -9.02 2.19
CA ASN A 103 18.49 -9.19 1.21
C ASN A 103 19.41 -7.97 1.10
N GLY A 104 19.41 -7.08 2.11
CA GLY A 104 20.28 -5.88 2.14
C GLY A 104 19.87 -4.77 1.18
N ARG A 105 18.70 -4.86 0.54
CA ARG A 105 18.15 -3.87 -0.41
C ARG A 105 17.09 -2.96 0.21
N ALA A 106 17.11 -2.81 1.53
CA ALA A 106 16.20 -1.94 2.29
C ALA A 106 16.18 -0.50 1.75
N MET A 107 17.35 0.06 1.45
CA MET A 107 17.50 1.44 0.96
C MET A 107 16.85 1.65 -0.42
N GLN A 108 17.07 0.71 -1.35
CA GLN A 108 16.50 0.78 -2.70
C GLN A 108 14.96 0.75 -2.66
N VAL A 109 14.37 -0.05 -1.77
CA VAL A 109 12.91 -0.08 -1.59
C VAL A 109 12.38 1.18 -0.93
N ALA A 110 13.05 1.71 0.09
CA ALA A 110 12.64 2.96 0.74
C ALA A 110 12.62 4.14 -0.25
N LEU A 111 13.65 4.25 -1.11
CA LEU A 111 13.69 5.21 -2.21
C LEU A 111 12.50 5.07 -3.17
N GLY A 112 12.16 3.83 -3.54
CA GLY A 112 10.97 3.55 -4.35
C GLY A 112 9.67 4.03 -3.69
N TYR A 113 9.53 3.89 -2.37
CA TYR A 113 8.39 4.42 -1.63
C TYR A 113 8.36 5.94 -1.57
N PHE A 114 9.51 6.61 -1.50
CA PHE A 114 9.58 8.07 -1.57
C PHE A 114 9.16 8.64 -2.93
N LEU A 115 9.26 7.85 -4.00
CA LEU A 115 8.75 8.22 -5.32
C LEU A 115 7.23 8.11 -5.46
N LEU A 116 6.54 7.33 -4.60
CA LEU A 116 5.11 7.08 -4.73
C LEU A 116 4.24 8.36 -4.78
N PRO A 117 4.43 9.38 -3.91
CA PRO A 117 3.63 10.60 -3.99
C PRO A 117 3.76 11.32 -5.33
N LEU A 118 4.97 11.34 -5.91
CA LEU A 118 5.22 11.94 -7.23
C LEU A 118 4.53 11.16 -8.33
N VAL A 119 4.64 9.83 -8.31
CA VAL A 119 3.95 8.96 -9.27
C VAL A 119 2.44 9.12 -9.16
N LEU A 120 1.90 9.18 -7.95
CA LEU A 120 0.46 9.41 -7.72
C LEU A 120 0.01 10.77 -8.25
N VAL A 121 0.81 11.82 -8.08
CA VAL A 121 0.53 13.15 -8.64
C VAL A 121 0.49 13.11 -10.18
N VAL A 122 1.48 12.48 -10.80
CA VAL A 122 1.57 12.34 -12.26
C VAL A 122 0.41 11.50 -12.81
N VAL A 123 0.14 10.35 -12.19
CA VAL A 123 -0.96 9.46 -12.59
C VAL A 123 -2.33 10.12 -12.37
N GLY A 124 -2.54 10.79 -11.24
CA GLY A 124 -3.74 11.58 -10.97
C GLY A 124 -3.99 12.63 -12.04
N ARG A 125 -2.93 13.35 -12.44
CA ARG A 125 -3.04 14.39 -13.47
C ARG A 125 -3.23 13.83 -14.87
N LEU A 126 -2.53 12.76 -15.26
CA LEU A 126 -2.53 12.24 -16.64
C LEU A 126 -3.67 11.26 -16.92
N LEU A 127 -3.91 10.29 -16.02
CA LEU A 127 -4.95 9.27 -16.19
C LEU A 127 -6.30 9.76 -15.70
N TYR A 128 -6.36 10.29 -14.47
CA TYR A 128 -7.63 10.71 -13.84
C TYR A 128 -8.03 12.14 -14.22
N ARG A 129 -7.11 12.91 -14.83
CA ARG A 129 -7.31 14.32 -15.21
C ARG A 129 -7.70 15.21 -14.04
N ASP A 130 -7.22 14.87 -12.85
CA ASP A 130 -7.51 15.63 -11.63
C ASP A 130 -7.01 17.08 -11.77
N ARG A 131 -7.82 18.01 -11.26
CA ARG A 131 -7.45 19.43 -11.16
C ARG A 131 -6.69 19.62 -9.86
N MET A 132 -5.37 19.65 -9.96
CA MET A 132 -4.52 19.90 -8.80
C MET A 132 -4.49 21.38 -8.44
N THR A 133 -4.58 21.66 -7.14
CA THR A 133 -4.44 23.02 -6.62
C THR A 133 -2.96 23.44 -6.64
N TRP A 134 -2.71 24.74 -6.62
CA TRP A 134 -1.36 25.30 -6.56
C TRP A 134 -0.51 24.71 -5.41
N TRP A 135 -1.12 24.52 -4.23
CA TRP A 135 -0.45 23.94 -3.06
C TRP A 135 -0.03 22.47 -3.25
N GLN A 136 -0.81 21.68 -4.00
CA GLN A 136 -0.44 20.28 -4.32
C GLN A 136 0.76 20.21 -5.26
N TRP A 137 0.88 21.16 -6.20
CA TRP A 137 2.07 21.28 -7.04
C TRP A 137 3.31 21.69 -6.25
N ILE A 138 3.17 22.61 -5.30
CA ILE A 138 4.27 22.94 -4.37
C ILE A 138 4.67 21.71 -3.56
N ALA A 139 3.71 20.99 -2.96
CA ALA A 139 3.98 19.78 -2.19
C ALA A 139 4.70 18.71 -3.03
N ALA A 140 4.27 18.52 -4.29
CA ALA A 140 4.94 17.64 -5.23
C ALA A 140 6.37 18.12 -5.54
N GLY A 141 6.58 19.43 -5.73
CA GLY A 141 7.92 20.00 -5.93
C GLY A 141 8.84 19.77 -4.72
N VAL A 142 8.35 19.96 -3.50
CA VAL A 142 9.09 19.67 -2.26
C VAL A 142 9.43 18.19 -2.16
N ALA A 143 8.48 17.30 -2.46
CA ALA A 143 8.72 15.86 -2.49
C ALA A 143 9.79 15.47 -3.53
N LEU A 144 9.79 16.12 -4.70
CA LEU A 144 10.80 15.91 -5.74
C LEU A 144 12.20 16.30 -5.26
N VAL A 145 12.34 17.44 -4.59
CA VAL A 145 13.62 17.86 -4.00
C VAL A 145 14.08 16.87 -2.93
N GLY A 146 13.19 16.41 -2.06
CA GLY A 146 13.52 15.40 -1.04
C GLY A 146 14.01 14.09 -1.64
N VAL A 147 13.35 13.61 -2.70
CA VAL A 147 13.78 12.41 -3.44
C VAL A 147 15.14 12.61 -4.12
N LEU A 148 15.36 13.76 -4.77
CA LEU A 148 16.63 14.07 -5.44
C LEU A 148 17.78 14.13 -4.42
N TYR A 149 17.55 14.75 -3.25
CA TYR A 149 18.53 14.78 -2.17
C TYR A 149 18.89 13.37 -1.68
N GLU A 150 17.89 12.52 -1.45
CA GLU A 150 18.15 11.16 -0.99
C GLU A 150 18.85 10.31 -2.08
N LEU A 151 18.48 10.48 -3.36
CA LEU A 151 19.18 9.85 -4.49
C LEU A 151 20.66 10.25 -4.56
N LEU A 152 20.97 11.53 -4.36
CA LEU A 152 22.35 12.03 -4.33
C LEU A 152 23.12 11.49 -3.12
N ARG A 153 22.46 11.36 -1.96
CA ARG A 153 23.04 10.83 -0.73
C ARG A 153 23.33 9.33 -0.81
N VAL A 154 22.46 8.56 -1.48
CA VAL A 154 22.61 7.11 -1.67
C VAL A 154 23.65 6.78 -2.76
N GLY A 155 24.03 7.76 -3.58
CA GLY A 155 25.12 7.62 -4.56
C GLY A 155 24.71 7.00 -5.90
N GLY A 156 23.41 6.84 -6.15
CA GLY A 156 22.86 6.31 -7.39
C GLY A 156 22.04 5.02 -7.22
N VAL A 157 21.19 4.73 -8.20
CA VAL A 157 20.43 3.46 -8.29
C VAL A 157 21.37 2.40 -8.87
N SER A 158 22.16 1.79 -8.01
CA SER A 158 23.01 0.63 -8.34
C SER A 158 22.89 -0.45 -7.28
#